data_AF-A0A2V7V1Q8-F1
#
_entry.id   AF-A0A2V7V1Q8-F1
#
_cell.length_a   1.000
_cell.length_b   1.000
_cell.length_c   1.000
_cell.angle_alpha   90.00
_cell.angle_beta   90.00
_cell.angle_gamma   90.00
#
_symmetry.space_group_name_H-M   'P 1'
#
loop_
_entity.id
_entity.type
_entity.pdbx_description
1 polymer ?
#
loop_
_entity_poly.entity_id
_entity_poly.type
_entity_poly.pdbx_seq_one_letter_code
_entity_poly.pdbx_strand_id
1 'polypeptide(L)'
;MGIETNSDEGIVSLNRRITSDDNRRALDLLRRLDIYCSFNVLLFDPEATLEGIARNIDFMAQHAETPFNFCRAEVYAGTPLKAMLEKQGRLHGNYLAWNYEMREPRVELLFRMCSTAFAGRNFKPDGLASLNMGIRFDNEVMRRFYPGAWDVAWHRRLLAFSRAVGEDTVARLEEALSFVRRVDLADRQAICDFALALARGVAAADLARLGEIKLLRREMETRVRVEGAVPARPFGRGMPVWAAETARLASSAGGRP
;
A
#
# COMPACT_ATOMS: atom_id res chain seq x y z
N MET A 1 8.10 -5.47 3.69
CA MET A 1 8.24 -5.53 5.16
C MET A 1 6.87 -5.31 5.78
N GLY A 2 6.42 -6.12 6.73
CA GLY A 2 5.21 -5.77 7.50
C GLY A 2 5.61 -4.81 8.61
N ILE A 3 5.20 -3.54 8.53
CA ILE A 3 5.42 -2.56 9.62
C ILE A 3 4.08 -2.33 10.27
N GLU A 4 3.69 -3.32 11.05
CA GLU A 4 2.30 -3.52 11.42
C GLU A 4 1.78 -2.40 12.33
N THR A 5 2.63 -1.83 13.17
CA THR A 5 2.33 -0.58 13.88
C THR A 5 3.61 0.04 14.43
N ASN A 6 3.58 1.34 14.63
CA ASN A 6 4.59 2.15 15.31
C ASN A 6 4.06 2.70 16.66
N SER A 7 2.92 2.19 17.14
CA SER A 7 2.33 2.50 18.45
C SER A 7 2.59 1.38 19.46
N ASP A 8 2.87 1.75 20.71
CA ASP A 8 3.16 0.80 21.79
C ASP A 8 1.95 -0.12 22.06
N GLU A 9 0.74 0.41 21.92
CA GLU A 9 -0.52 -0.32 22.11
C GLU A 9 -0.70 -1.39 21.04
N GLY A 10 -0.39 -1.08 19.78
CA GLY A 10 -0.49 -2.02 18.66
C GLY A 10 0.55 -3.13 18.73
N ILE A 11 1.76 -2.84 19.23
CA ILE A 11 2.83 -3.85 19.42
C ILE A 11 2.36 -4.91 20.43
N VAL A 12 1.68 -4.49 21.49
CA VAL A 12 1.11 -5.38 22.51
C VAL A 12 -0.13 -6.11 22.00
N SER A 13 -1.08 -5.42 21.37
CA SER A 13 -2.34 -6.02 20.91
C SER A 13 -2.14 -7.04 19.78
N LEU A 14 -1.13 -6.83 18.93
CA LEU A 14 -0.75 -7.74 17.85
C LEU A 14 0.28 -8.80 18.27
N ASN A 15 0.65 -8.85 19.56
CA ASN A 15 1.62 -9.79 20.13
C ASN A 15 2.96 -9.81 19.37
N ARG A 16 3.48 -8.63 19.02
CA ARG A 16 4.74 -8.50 18.30
C ARG A 16 5.90 -8.24 19.25
N ARG A 17 7.02 -8.92 19.01
CA ARG A 17 8.26 -8.78 19.78
C ARG A 17 9.25 -7.84 19.09
N ILE A 18 8.76 -6.73 18.54
CA ILE A 18 9.56 -5.69 17.85
C ILE A 18 9.15 -4.32 18.38
N THR A 19 10.09 -3.38 18.40
CA THR A 19 9.86 -1.98 18.81
C THR A 19 9.59 -1.08 17.60
N SER A 20 8.99 0.08 17.84
CA SER A 20 8.88 1.17 16.85
C SER A 20 10.25 1.55 16.26
N ASP A 21 11.27 1.61 17.12
CA ASP A 21 12.64 1.91 16.71
C ASP A 21 13.27 0.80 15.85
N ASP A 22 12.88 -0.47 16.02
CA ASP A 22 13.32 -1.55 15.13
C ASP A 22 12.85 -1.32 13.70
N ASN A 23 11.60 -0.89 13.52
CA ASN A 23 11.03 -0.61 12.20
C ASN A 23 11.75 0.54 11.50
N ARG A 24 12.02 1.63 12.25
CA ARG A 24 12.79 2.77 11.74
C ARG A 24 14.20 2.35 11.33
N ARG A 25 14.91 1.63 12.20
CA ARG A 25 16.25 1.11 11.92
C ARG A 25 16.27 0.20 10.69
N ALA A 26 15.27 -0.66 10.53
CA ALA A 26 15.18 -1.57 9.39
C ALA A 26 14.99 -0.82 8.08
N LEU A 27 14.06 0.14 8.01
CA LEU A 27 13.86 0.95 6.80
C LEU A 27 15.09 1.80 6.47
N ASP A 28 15.73 2.39 7.48
CA ASP A 28 16.95 3.18 7.30
C ASP A 28 18.12 2.33 6.81
N LEU A 29 18.22 1.08 7.27
CA LEU A 29 19.23 0.14 6.77
C LEU A 29 18.95 -0.25 5.32
N LEU A 30 17.71 -0.62 4.98
CA LEU A 30 17.32 -0.98 3.61
C LEU A 30 17.58 0.17 2.64
N ARG A 31 17.23 1.40 3.03
CA ARG A 31 17.51 2.61 2.26
C ARG A 31 19.00 2.85 2.06
N ARG A 32 19.82 2.70 3.11
CA ARG A 32 21.29 2.85 2.99
C ARG A 32 21.94 1.79 2.10
N LEU A 33 21.38 0.59 2.09
CA LEU A 33 21.83 -0.52 1.25
C LEU A 33 21.26 -0.46 -0.17
N ASP A 34 20.44 0.54 -0.49
CA ASP A 34 19.76 0.68 -1.78
C ASP A 34 18.92 -0.57 -2.13
N ILE A 35 18.29 -1.16 -1.12
CA ILE A 35 17.40 -2.31 -1.23
C ILE A 35 15.97 -1.80 -1.29
N TYR A 36 15.29 -2.07 -2.41
CA TYR A 36 13.87 -1.79 -2.53
C TYR A 36 13.06 -2.50 -1.45
N CYS A 37 12.15 -1.76 -0.83
CA CYS A 37 11.16 -2.31 0.06
C CYS A 37 9.83 -1.56 -0.09
N SER A 38 8.77 -2.21 0.37
CA SER A 38 7.47 -1.61 0.64
C SER A 38 7.03 -2.01 2.04
N PHE A 39 6.10 -1.28 2.64
CA PHE A 39 5.57 -1.63 3.96
C PHE A 39 4.06 -1.48 4.10
N ASN A 40 3.47 -2.27 5.00
CA ASN A 40 2.05 -2.19 5.33
C ASN A 40 1.87 -1.86 6.80
N VAL A 41 0.97 -0.92 7.11
CA VAL A 41 0.62 -0.51 8.46
C VAL A 41 -0.78 -1.00 8.83
N LEU A 42 -0.90 -1.76 9.93
CA LEU A 42 -2.18 -2.06 10.56
C LEU A 42 -2.60 -0.85 11.39
N LEU A 43 -2.99 0.21 10.69
CA LEU A 43 -3.39 1.49 11.29
C LEU A 43 -4.56 1.32 12.26
N PHE A 44 -5.40 0.32 12.02
CA PHE A 44 -6.56 0.00 12.84
C PHE A 44 -6.42 -1.41 13.41
N ASP A 45 -6.02 -1.52 14.67
CA ASP A 45 -6.14 -2.74 15.46
C ASP A 45 -7.25 -2.57 16.53
N PRO A 46 -7.73 -3.65 17.17
CA PRO A 46 -8.86 -3.55 18.11
C PRO A 46 -8.64 -2.60 19.28
N GLU A 47 -7.39 -2.34 19.64
CA GLU A 47 -6.98 -1.52 20.78
C GLU A 47 -6.33 -0.20 20.32
N ALA A 48 -6.46 0.14 19.04
CA ALA A 48 -5.94 1.40 18.50
C ALA A 48 -6.55 2.61 19.22
N THR A 49 -5.72 3.64 19.42
CA THR A 49 -6.07 4.95 19.97
C THR A 49 -5.82 6.03 18.93
N LEU A 50 -6.48 7.19 19.06
CA LEU A 50 -6.24 8.32 18.14
C LEU A 50 -4.78 8.81 18.20
N GLU A 51 -4.13 8.75 19.35
CA GLU A 51 -2.71 9.08 19.53
C GLU A 51 -1.80 8.05 18.85
N GLY A 52 -2.10 6.76 18.98
CA GLY A 52 -1.38 5.70 18.27
C GLY A 52 -1.50 5.83 16.75
N ILE A 53 -2.70 6.16 16.27
CA ILE A 53 -2.96 6.44 14.85
C ILE A 53 -2.15 7.66 14.38
N ALA A 54 -2.09 8.73 15.18
CA ALA A 54 -1.27 9.90 14.85
C ALA A 54 0.21 9.54 14.70
N ARG A 55 0.77 8.76 15.62
CA ARG A 55 2.16 8.28 15.55
C ARG A 55 2.44 7.43 14.31
N ASN A 56 1.45 6.63 13.89
CA ASN A 56 1.54 5.85 12.66
C ASN A 56 1.51 6.74 11.41
N ILE A 57 0.65 7.77 11.39
CA ILE A 57 0.61 8.75 10.30
C ILE A 57 1.94 9.51 10.19
N ASP A 58 2.52 9.95 11.31
CA ASP A 58 3.83 10.61 11.33
C ASP A 58 4.93 9.70 10.77
N PHE A 59 4.89 8.41 11.11
CA PHE A 59 5.81 7.42 10.58
C PHE A 59 5.64 7.23 9.06
N MET A 60 4.39 7.19 8.56
CA MET A 60 4.10 7.11 7.13
C MET A 60 4.62 8.36 6.40
N ALA A 61 4.50 9.54 7.00
CA ALA A 61 5.01 10.80 6.46
C ALA A 61 6.54 10.79 6.31
N GLN A 62 7.24 10.28 7.31
CA GLN A 62 8.71 10.16 7.31
C GLN A 62 9.25 9.23 6.21
N HIS A 63 8.43 8.31 5.73
CA HIS A 63 8.81 7.31 4.72
C HIS A 63 7.94 7.37 3.47
N ALA A 64 7.39 8.55 3.13
CA ALA A 64 6.44 8.71 2.03
C ALA A 64 6.97 8.23 0.67
N GLU A 65 8.28 8.29 0.42
CA GLU A 65 8.90 7.78 -0.81
C GLU A 65 8.92 6.26 -0.94
N THR A 66 8.71 5.55 0.17
CA THR A 66 8.64 4.09 0.21
C THR A 66 7.18 3.69 0.02
N PRO A 67 6.83 2.91 -1.02
CA PRO A 67 5.46 2.49 -1.23
C PRO A 67 4.90 1.79 0.01
N PHE A 68 3.71 2.21 0.42
CA PHE A 68 3.02 1.59 1.55
C PHE A 68 1.54 1.37 1.30
N ASN A 69 0.95 0.53 2.12
CA ASN A 69 -0.50 0.39 2.27
C ASN A 69 -0.89 0.45 3.75
N PHE A 70 -2.16 0.69 4.04
CA PHE A 70 -2.68 0.55 5.40
C PHE A 70 -3.98 -0.24 5.40
N CYS A 71 -4.24 -0.94 6.49
CA CYS A 71 -5.47 -1.70 6.66
C CYS A 71 -5.82 -1.86 8.14
N ARG A 72 -6.92 -2.58 8.37
CA ARG A 72 -7.31 -3.05 9.69
C ARG A 72 -6.73 -4.45 9.93
N ALA A 73 -6.37 -4.75 11.18
CA ALA A 73 -6.01 -6.10 11.59
C ALA A 73 -7.16 -7.08 11.32
N GLU A 74 -6.89 -8.11 10.51
CA GLU A 74 -7.85 -9.16 10.18
C GLU A 74 -7.87 -10.26 11.24
N VAL A 75 -9.05 -10.83 11.47
CA VAL A 75 -9.23 -11.88 12.48
C VAL A 75 -9.26 -13.24 11.79
N TYR A 76 -8.30 -14.09 12.15
CA TYR A 76 -8.22 -15.46 11.65
C TYR A 76 -8.59 -16.47 12.73
N ALA A 77 -9.19 -17.59 12.31
CA ALA A 77 -9.53 -18.69 13.21
C ALA A 77 -8.28 -19.22 13.93
N GLY A 78 -8.40 -19.48 15.24
CA GLY A 78 -7.31 -19.98 16.07
C GLY A 78 -6.27 -18.93 16.51
N THR A 79 -6.41 -17.67 16.12
CA THR A 79 -5.49 -16.62 16.56
C THR A 79 -5.80 -16.11 17.96
N PRO A 80 -4.79 -15.65 18.74
CA PRO A 80 -5.01 -14.97 20.02
C PRO A 80 -5.95 -13.76 19.91
N LEU A 81 -5.88 -13.03 18.79
CA LEU A 81 -6.74 -11.89 18.48
C LEU A 81 -8.23 -12.28 18.48
N LYS A 82 -8.56 -13.41 17.83
CA LYS A 82 -9.92 -13.95 17.82
C LYS A 82 -10.41 -14.25 19.23
N ALA A 83 -9.63 -15.02 20.01
CA ALA A 83 -10.00 -15.41 21.36
C ALA A 83 -10.22 -14.20 22.28
N MET A 84 -9.38 -13.18 22.15
CA MET A 84 -9.53 -11.91 22.85
C MET A 84 -10.85 -11.21 22.49
N LEU A 85 -11.15 -11.05 21.20
CA LEU A 85 -12.37 -10.38 20.72
C LEU A 85 -13.64 -11.14 21.09
N GLU A 86 -13.61 -12.48 21.08
CA GLU A 86 -14.71 -13.33 21.55
C GLU A 86 -14.99 -13.13 23.02
N LYS A 87 -13.94 -13.16 23.86
CA LYS A 87 -14.07 -12.93 25.31
C LYS A 87 -14.62 -11.53 25.63
N GLN A 88 -14.28 -10.55 24.79
CA GLN A 88 -14.76 -9.18 24.93
C GLN A 88 -16.18 -8.96 24.34
N GLY A 89 -16.78 -9.97 23.69
CA GLY A 89 -18.09 -9.83 23.05
C GLY A 89 -18.10 -8.88 21.84
N ARG A 90 -16.94 -8.57 21.27
CA ARG A 90 -16.76 -7.64 20.13
C ARG A 90 -16.59 -8.33 18.78
N LEU A 91 -16.49 -9.67 18.77
CA LEU A 91 -16.39 -10.44 17.53
C LEU A 91 -17.77 -10.66 16.92
N HIS A 92 -17.90 -10.41 15.62
CA HIS A 92 -19.09 -10.62 14.82
C HIS A 92 -18.76 -11.39 13.54
N GLY A 93 -19.76 -12.01 12.93
CA GLY A 93 -19.60 -12.77 11.68
C GLY A 93 -19.29 -14.24 11.92
N ASN A 94 -18.58 -14.87 10.98
CA ASN A 94 -18.20 -16.28 11.04
C ASN A 94 -16.90 -16.55 10.27
N TYR A 95 -16.51 -17.82 10.13
CA TYR A 95 -15.25 -18.22 9.47
C TYR A 95 -15.08 -17.73 8.03
N LEU A 96 -16.16 -17.32 7.35
CA LEU A 96 -16.11 -16.72 6.01
C LEU A 96 -15.76 -15.23 6.04
N ALA A 97 -16.11 -14.53 7.13
CA ALA A 97 -15.90 -13.10 7.29
C ALA A 97 -16.05 -12.69 8.77
N TRP A 98 -14.97 -12.79 9.53
CA TRP A 98 -14.94 -12.25 10.89
C TRP A 98 -14.82 -10.72 10.85
N ASN A 99 -15.53 -10.05 11.75
CA ASN A 99 -15.54 -8.61 11.90
C ASN A 99 -15.54 -8.22 13.38
N TYR A 100 -15.15 -7.00 13.71
CA TYR A 100 -15.22 -6.44 15.06
C TYR A 100 -15.34 -4.93 15.01
N GLU A 101 -15.86 -4.35 16.08
CA GLU A 101 -15.87 -2.91 16.31
C GLU A 101 -14.63 -2.50 17.10
N MET A 102 -14.04 -1.34 16.78
CA MET A 102 -12.97 -0.72 17.57
C MET A 102 -13.45 -0.40 18.98
N ARG A 103 -12.53 -0.34 19.94
CA ARG A 103 -12.89 -0.11 21.35
C ARG A 103 -13.41 1.30 21.54
N GLU A 104 -12.72 2.27 20.94
CA GLU A 104 -13.05 3.68 21.06
C GLU A 104 -14.00 4.10 19.91
N PRO A 105 -15.16 4.72 20.21
CA PRO A 105 -16.12 5.14 19.19
C PRO A 105 -15.55 6.09 18.13
N ARG A 106 -14.61 6.96 18.52
CA ARG A 106 -13.94 7.88 17.58
C ARG A 106 -13.00 7.13 16.64
N VAL A 107 -12.29 6.12 17.13
CA VAL A 107 -11.44 5.25 16.30
C VAL A 107 -12.28 4.43 15.33
N GLU A 108 -13.44 3.90 15.79
CA GLU A 108 -14.40 3.22 14.91
C GLU A 108 -14.89 4.15 13.79
N LEU A 109 -15.24 5.40 14.12
CA LEU A 109 -15.66 6.38 13.13
C LEU A 109 -14.57 6.65 12.09
N LEU A 110 -13.33 6.87 12.55
CA LEU A 110 -12.18 7.08 11.67
C LEU A 110 -11.94 5.87 10.76
N PHE A 111 -11.98 4.66 11.32
CA PHE A 111 -11.85 3.42 10.57
C PHE A 111 -12.88 3.33 9.45
N ARG A 112 -14.16 3.59 9.72
CA ARG A 112 -15.23 3.51 8.72
C ARG A 112 -15.07 4.55 7.61
N MET A 113 -14.72 5.78 7.97
CA MET A 113 -14.45 6.85 7.00
C MET A 113 -13.28 6.48 6.08
N CYS A 114 -12.13 6.10 6.66
CA CYS A 114 -10.94 5.76 5.88
C CYS A 114 -11.15 4.50 5.04
N SER A 115 -11.76 3.45 5.61
CA SER A 115 -12.01 2.22 4.85
C SER A 115 -12.89 2.45 3.64
N THR A 116 -13.89 3.35 3.76
CA THR A 116 -14.76 3.71 2.64
C THR A 116 -14.02 4.56 1.61
N ALA A 117 -13.34 5.62 2.05
CA ALA A 117 -12.66 6.57 1.16
C ALA A 117 -11.49 5.93 0.40
N PHE A 118 -10.75 5.03 1.04
CA PHE A 118 -9.53 4.43 0.48
C PHE A 118 -9.75 3.01 -0.07
N ALA A 119 -10.97 2.47 -0.06
CA ALA A 119 -11.25 1.12 -0.56
C ALA A 119 -10.68 0.87 -1.97
N GLY A 120 -10.87 1.85 -2.87
CA GLY A 120 -10.36 1.81 -4.22
C GLY A 120 -8.83 1.80 -4.29
N ARG A 121 -8.19 2.73 -3.57
CA ARG A 121 -6.72 2.87 -3.52
C ARG A 121 -6.04 1.62 -2.99
N ASN A 122 -6.57 1.06 -1.90
CA ASN A 122 -5.86 0.08 -1.08
C ASN A 122 -6.14 -1.38 -1.47
N PHE A 123 -7.34 -1.68 -1.98
CA PHE A 123 -7.80 -3.08 -2.11
C PHE A 123 -8.25 -3.49 -3.50
N LYS A 124 -8.41 -2.56 -4.45
CA LYS A 124 -8.63 -2.97 -5.84
C LYS A 124 -7.35 -3.57 -6.43
N PRO A 125 -7.43 -4.60 -7.30
CA PRO A 125 -6.27 -5.13 -8.00
C PRO A 125 -5.52 -4.07 -8.82
N ASP A 126 -6.26 -3.13 -9.41
CA ASP A 126 -5.76 -1.96 -10.14
C ASP A 126 -5.72 -0.68 -9.27
N GLY A 127 -5.78 -0.85 -7.95
CA GLY A 127 -5.68 0.23 -6.98
C GLY A 127 -4.28 0.87 -6.98
N LEU A 128 -4.24 2.17 -6.72
CA LEU A 128 -3.02 2.97 -6.79
C LEU A 128 -1.91 2.46 -5.86
N ALA A 129 -2.24 1.93 -4.67
CA ALA A 129 -1.23 1.38 -3.75
C ALA A 129 -0.54 0.14 -4.35
N SER A 130 -1.32 -0.78 -4.92
CA SER A 130 -0.81 -1.99 -5.60
C SER A 130 0.06 -1.63 -6.80
N LEU A 131 -0.41 -0.71 -7.64
CA LEU A 131 0.33 -0.28 -8.83
C LEU A 131 1.64 0.43 -8.46
N ASN A 132 1.64 1.29 -7.44
CA ASN A 132 2.84 1.98 -6.96
C ASN A 132 3.89 0.98 -6.44
N MET A 133 3.48 -0.03 -5.68
CA MET A 133 4.38 -1.12 -5.27
C MET A 133 4.90 -1.92 -6.48
N GLY A 134 4.02 -2.20 -7.45
CA GLY A 134 4.37 -2.95 -8.66
C GLY A 134 5.42 -2.24 -9.51
N ILE A 135 5.22 -0.98 -9.85
CA ILE A 135 6.16 -0.24 -10.73
C ILE A 135 7.54 -0.05 -10.07
N ARG A 136 7.59 0.02 -8.73
CA ARG A 136 8.86 0.09 -7.98
C ARG A 136 9.58 -1.24 -7.93
N PHE A 137 8.86 -2.35 -7.85
CA PHE A 137 9.44 -3.67 -8.05
C PHE A 137 9.97 -3.85 -9.48
N ASP A 138 9.17 -3.47 -10.48
CA ASP A 138 9.55 -3.55 -11.90
C ASP A 138 10.81 -2.70 -12.19
N ASN A 139 11.00 -1.57 -11.50
CA ASN A 139 12.23 -0.78 -11.59
C ASN A 139 13.48 -1.56 -11.20
N GLU A 140 13.44 -2.38 -10.14
CA GLU A 140 14.58 -3.18 -9.73
C GLU A 140 14.84 -4.34 -10.69
N VAL A 141 13.78 -4.92 -11.26
CA VAL A 141 13.89 -5.90 -12.35
C VAL A 141 14.57 -5.25 -13.56
N MET A 142 14.12 -4.05 -13.96
CA MET A 142 14.74 -3.30 -15.05
C MET A 142 16.21 -3.00 -14.74
N ARG A 143 16.53 -2.48 -13.55
CA ARG A 143 17.90 -2.21 -13.12
C ARG A 143 18.81 -3.43 -13.21
N ARG A 144 18.30 -4.62 -12.88
CA ARG A 144 19.09 -5.87 -12.82
C ARG A 144 19.26 -6.56 -14.17
N PHE A 145 18.22 -6.55 -15.00
CA PHE A 145 18.15 -7.34 -16.23
C PHE A 145 18.21 -6.51 -17.52
N TYR A 146 17.97 -5.20 -17.42
CA TYR A 146 17.94 -4.23 -18.51
C TYR A 146 18.69 -2.94 -18.10
N PRO A 147 20.00 -3.03 -17.81
CA PRO A 147 20.77 -1.90 -17.28
C PRO A 147 20.90 -0.72 -18.25
N GLY A 148 20.73 -0.92 -19.57
CA GLY A 148 20.73 0.14 -20.58
C GLY A 148 19.41 0.92 -20.68
N ALA A 149 18.31 0.34 -20.24
CA ALA A 149 16.98 0.95 -20.12
C ALA A 149 16.82 1.70 -18.79
N TRP A 150 17.70 1.41 -17.82
CA TRP A 150 17.70 2.00 -16.49
C TRP A 150 18.69 3.15 -16.36
N ASP A 151 18.24 4.24 -15.75
CA ASP A 151 19.10 5.36 -15.38
C ASP A 151 18.64 6.00 -14.05
N VAL A 152 19.51 6.83 -13.46
CA VAL A 152 19.25 7.49 -12.18
C VAL A 152 18.09 8.48 -12.26
N ALA A 153 17.87 9.13 -13.41
CA ALA A 153 16.78 10.08 -13.58
C ALA A 153 15.42 9.37 -13.60
N TRP A 154 15.35 8.21 -14.27
CA TRP A 154 14.21 7.31 -14.23
C TRP A 154 13.89 6.86 -12.79
N HIS A 155 14.88 6.38 -12.06
CA HIS A 155 14.69 5.95 -10.67
C HIS A 155 14.17 7.09 -9.78
N ARG A 156 14.74 8.30 -9.91
CA ARG A 156 14.28 9.50 -9.17
C ARG A 156 12.83 9.86 -9.49
N ARG A 157 12.38 9.72 -10.74
CA ARG A 157 10.97 9.97 -11.11
C ARG A 157 10.02 8.99 -10.42
N LEU A 158 10.40 7.72 -10.31
CA LEU A 158 9.60 6.74 -9.58
C LEU A 158 9.60 7.01 -8.06
N LEU A 159 10.73 7.43 -7.48
CA LEU A 159 10.77 7.88 -6.08
C LEU A 159 9.83 9.07 -5.85
N ALA A 160 9.87 10.06 -6.74
CA ALA A 160 9.00 11.24 -6.66
C ALA A 160 7.52 10.87 -6.80
N PHE A 161 7.18 9.95 -7.71
CA PHE A 161 5.82 9.43 -7.84
C PHE A 161 5.37 8.75 -6.54
N SER A 162 6.16 7.83 -5.99
CA SER A 162 5.81 7.14 -4.75
C SER A 162 5.64 8.11 -3.58
N ARG A 163 6.55 9.09 -3.43
CA ARG A 163 6.47 10.16 -2.44
C ARG A 163 5.15 10.91 -2.54
N ALA A 164 4.77 11.29 -3.74
CA ALA A 164 3.59 12.11 -3.97
C ALA A 164 2.27 11.34 -3.74
N VAL A 165 2.27 10.01 -3.91
CA VAL A 165 1.16 9.12 -3.48
C VAL A 165 1.13 8.97 -1.96
N GLY A 166 2.30 8.82 -1.33
CA GLY A 166 2.43 8.71 0.12
C GLY A 166 1.97 9.98 0.84
N GLU A 167 2.44 11.14 0.41
CA GLU A 167 2.09 12.46 0.96
C GLU A 167 0.59 12.76 0.82
N ASP A 168 -0.04 12.44 -0.32
CA ASP A 168 -1.49 12.59 -0.46
C ASP A 168 -2.26 11.65 0.50
N THR A 169 -1.79 10.41 0.68
CA THR A 169 -2.40 9.48 1.63
C THR A 169 -2.30 10.00 3.07
N VAL A 170 -1.12 10.47 3.47
CA VAL A 170 -0.87 11.04 4.79
C VAL A 170 -1.76 12.26 5.03
N ALA A 171 -1.78 13.23 4.10
CA ALA A 171 -2.58 14.44 4.25
C ALA A 171 -4.09 14.13 4.44
N ARG A 172 -4.62 13.17 3.68
CA ARG A 172 -6.03 12.73 3.80
C ARG A 172 -6.32 12.03 5.12
N LEU A 173 -5.37 11.24 5.63
CA LEU A 173 -5.48 10.61 6.96
C LEU A 173 -5.42 11.65 8.08
N GLU A 174 -4.55 12.66 7.97
CA GLU A 174 -4.47 13.78 8.90
C GLU A 174 -5.76 14.61 8.93
N GLU A 175 -6.31 14.93 7.75
CA GLU A 175 -7.62 15.60 7.61
C GLU A 175 -8.71 14.81 8.36
N ALA A 176 -8.79 13.50 8.12
CA ALA A 176 -9.78 12.63 8.75
C ALA A 176 -9.59 12.51 10.27
N LEU A 177 -8.35 12.32 10.73
CA LEU A 177 -8.02 12.28 12.16
C LEU A 177 -8.38 13.60 12.85
N SER A 178 -8.04 14.72 12.21
CA SER A 178 -8.30 16.06 12.73
C SER A 178 -9.80 16.36 12.84
N PHE A 179 -10.60 15.89 11.87
CA PHE A 179 -12.06 15.97 11.93
C PHE A 179 -12.62 15.13 13.08
N VAL A 180 -12.25 13.85 13.15
CA VAL A 180 -12.75 12.91 14.16
C VAL A 180 -12.39 13.33 15.58
N ARG A 181 -11.30 14.06 15.81
CA ARG A 181 -10.96 14.61 17.13
C ARG A 181 -11.95 15.68 17.63
N ARG A 182 -12.63 16.38 16.72
CA ARG A 182 -13.40 17.59 17.04
C ARG A 182 -14.90 17.44 16.88
N VAL A 183 -15.34 16.56 15.98
CA VAL A 183 -16.77 16.39 15.67
C VAL A 183 -17.55 15.87 16.89
N ASP A 184 -18.79 16.33 17.03
CA ASP A 184 -19.79 15.69 17.88
C ASP A 184 -20.26 14.39 17.22
N LEU A 185 -20.16 13.26 17.93
CA LEU A 185 -20.57 11.96 17.40
C LEU A 185 -22.09 11.85 17.16
N ALA A 186 -22.88 12.74 17.76
CA ALA A 186 -24.31 12.84 17.48
C ALA A 186 -24.62 13.58 16.16
N ASP A 187 -23.70 14.40 15.65
CA ASP A 187 -23.88 15.17 14.41
C ASP A 187 -23.64 14.29 13.18
N ARG A 188 -24.67 13.51 12.84
CA ARG A 188 -24.65 12.63 11.67
C ARG A 188 -24.48 13.37 10.36
N GLN A 189 -24.99 14.61 10.26
CA GLN A 189 -24.92 15.37 9.01
C GLN A 189 -23.48 15.77 8.73
N ALA A 190 -22.79 16.37 9.71
CA ALA A 190 -21.39 16.74 9.58
C ALA A 190 -20.50 15.53 9.27
N ILE A 191 -20.76 14.38 9.92
CA ILE A 191 -20.04 13.12 9.68
C ILE A 191 -20.22 12.65 8.23
N CYS A 192 -21.45 12.62 7.73
CA CYS A 192 -21.74 12.19 6.36
C CYS A 192 -21.12 13.14 5.33
N ASP A 193 -21.26 14.45 5.53
CA ASP A 193 -20.71 15.46 4.61
C ASP A 193 -19.19 15.36 4.53
N PHE A 194 -18.52 15.21 5.67
CA PHE A 194 -17.07 15.03 5.70
C PHE A 194 -16.65 13.72 5.02
N ALA A 195 -17.31 12.59 5.33
CA ALA A 195 -16.99 11.30 4.73
C ALA A 195 -17.13 11.32 3.20
N LEU A 196 -18.18 11.97 2.68
CA LEU A 196 -18.38 12.17 1.25
C LEU A 196 -17.30 13.06 0.63
N ALA A 197 -16.93 14.15 1.30
CA ALA A 197 -15.87 15.04 0.85
C ALA A 197 -14.51 14.31 0.80
N LEU A 198 -14.18 13.55 1.84
CA LEU A 198 -12.95 12.74 1.91
C LEU A 198 -12.90 11.71 0.77
N ALA A 199 -13.97 10.93 0.59
CA ALA A 199 -14.03 9.92 -0.47
C ALA A 199 -13.88 10.53 -1.87
N ARG A 200 -14.51 11.69 -2.12
CA ARG A 200 -14.36 12.43 -3.39
C ARG A 200 -12.94 12.94 -3.57
N GLY A 201 -12.33 13.47 -2.51
CA GLY A 201 -10.95 13.96 -2.53
C GLY A 201 -9.94 12.85 -2.86
N VAL A 202 -10.07 11.70 -2.21
CA VAL A 202 -9.24 10.51 -2.48
C VAL A 202 -9.45 10.02 -3.92
N ALA A 203 -10.71 9.88 -4.37
CA ALA A 203 -11.01 9.42 -5.72
C ALA A 203 -10.49 10.36 -6.83
N ALA A 204 -10.58 11.68 -6.62
CA ALA A 204 -10.06 12.67 -7.57
C ALA A 204 -8.53 12.62 -7.66
N ALA A 205 -7.84 12.53 -6.51
CA ALA A 205 -6.40 12.35 -6.46
C ALA A 205 -5.97 11.03 -7.13
N ASP A 206 -6.67 9.93 -6.84
CA ASP A 206 -6.42 8.62 -7.45
C ASP A 206 -6.52 8.67 -8.97
N LEU A 207 -7.57 9.29 -9.51
CA LEU A 207 -7.77 9.37 -10.95
C LEU A 207 -6.59 10.04 -11.66
N ALA A 208 -6.07 11.14 -11.11
CA ALA A 208 -4.92 11.84 -11.65
C ALA A 208 -3.66 10.96 -11.61
N ARG A 209 -3.39 10.31 -10.48
CA ARG A 209 -2.20 9.45 -10.28
C ARG A 209 -2.24 8.16 -11.09
N LEU A 210 -3.44 7.59 -11.28
CA LEU A 210 -3.64 6.43 -12.13
C LEU A 210 -3.28 6.74 -13.60
N GLY A 211 -3.53 7.97 -14.06
CA GLY A 211 -3.05 8.44 -15.37
C GLY A 211 -1.52 8.49 -15.44
N GLU A 212 -0.90 9.11 -14.44
CA GLU A 212 0.56 9.26 -14.34
C GLU A 212 1.29 7.90 -14.32
N ILE A 213 0.85 6.96 -13.47
CA ILE A 213 1.51 5.64 -13.39
C ILE A 213 1.35 4.81 -14.66
N LYS A 214 0.23 4.95 -15.38
CA LYS A 214 0.03 4.30 -16.68
C LYS A 214 1.03 4.83 -17.72
N LEU A 215 1.32 6.13 -17.69
CA LEU A 215 2.34 6.73 -18.56
C LEU A 215 3.74 6.24 -18.18
N LEU A 216 4.07 6.20 -16.89
CA LEU A 216 5.34 5.65 -16.41
C LEU A 216 5.50 4.19 -16.85
N ARG A 217 4.47 3.34 -16.68
CA ARG A 217 4.52 1.94 -17.11
C ARG A 217 4.76 1.79 -18.62
N ARG A 218 4.08 2.58 -19.46
CA ARG A 218 4.32 2.59 -20.91
C ARG A 218 5.74 3.04 -21.28
N GLU A 219 6.28 4.03 -20.58
CA GLU A 219 7.65 4.48 -20.78
C GLU A 219 8.64 3.37 -20.42
N MET A 220 8.45 2.69 -19.28
CA MET A 220 9.27 1.55 -18.86
C MET A 220 9.26 0.43 -19.91
N GLU A 221 8.07 0.04 -20.38
CA GLU A 221 7.90 -0.96 -21.45
C GLU A 221 8.66 -0.56 -22.73
N THR A 222 8.62 0.72 -23.09
CA THR A 222 9.34 1.25 -24.26
C THR A 222 10.85 1.17 -24.06
N ARG A 223 11.37 1.61 -22.90
CA ARG A 223 12.80 1.56 -22.56
C ARG A 223 13.34 0.13 -22.63
N VAL A 224 12.64 -0.81 -21.98
CA VAL A 224 12.99 -2.24 -21.98
C VAL A 224 12.94 -2.82 -23.40
N ARG A 225 11.95 -2.45 -24.22
CA ARG A 225 11.86 -2.93 -25.61
C ARG A 225 12.99 -2.40 -26.49
N VAL A 226 13.41 -1.15 -26.30
CA VAL A 226 14.52 -0.55 -27.06
C VAL A 226 15.84 -1.24 -26.72
N GLU A 227 16.12 -1.51 -25.45
CA GLU A 227 17.32 -2.25 -25.06
C GLU A 227 17.23 -3.73 -25.43
N GLY A 228 16.07 -4.34 -25.21
CA GLY A 228 15.76 -5.73 -25.55
C GLY A 228 15.65 -5.99 -27.05
N ALA A 229 15.79 -4.96 -27.91
CA ALA A 229 15.95 -5.09 -29.35
C ALA A 229 17.36 -5.64 -29.69
N VAL A 230 17.69 -6.79 -29.11
CA VAL A 230 18.70 -7.72 -29.61
C VAL A 230 18.10 -8.38 -30.85
N PRO A 231 18.80 -8.49 -32.00
CA PRO A 231 18.27 -9.19 -33.16
C PRO A 231 17.89 -10.60 -32.72
N ALA A 232 16.73 -11.09 -33.17
CA ALA A 232 16.26 -12.44 -32.87
C ALA A 232 17.42 -13.42 -33.04
N ARG A 233 18.03 -13.88 -31.94
CA ARG A 233 19.01 -14.96 -32.02
C ARG A 233 18.24 -16.13 -32.61
N PRO A 234 18.62 -16.68 -33.78
CA PRO A 234 17.93 -17.84 -34.30
C PRO A 234 18.02 -18.91 -33.21
N PHE A 235 16.87 -19.42 -32.77
CA PHE A 235 16.80 -20.48 -31.78
C PHE A 235 17.63 -21.66 -32.29
N GLY A 236 18.83 -21.84 -31.74
CA GLY A 236 19.74 -22.91 -32.13
C GLY A 236 19.21 -24.26 -31.70
N ARG A 237 19.53 -25.31 -32.47
CA ARG A 237 19.24 -26.71 -32.10
C ARG A 237 19.91 -27.03 -30.75
N GLY A 238 19.11 -27.42 -29.75
CA GLY A 238 19.58 -27.88 -28.44
C GLY A 238 18.99 -27.16 -27.23
N MET A 239 18.09 -26.19 -27.41
CA MET A 239 17.43 -25.52 -26.28
C MET A 239 16.29 -26.36 -25.67
N PRO A 240 16.10 -26.33 -24.34
CA PRO A 240 14.96 -26.96 -23.67
C PRO A 240 13.62 -26.40 -24.17
N VAL A 241 12.62 -27.27 -24.29
CA VAL A 241 11.30 -26.97 -24.88
C VAL A 241 10.59 -25.78 -24.20
N TRP A 242 10.83 -25.54 -22.91
CA TRP A 242 10.23 -24.44 -22.15
C TRP A 242 10.75 -23.04 -22.55
N ALA A 243 11.95 -22.95 -23.14
CA ALA A 243 12.52 -21.67 -23.60
C ALA A 243 11.79 -21.12 -24.84
N ALA A 244 11.07 -21.96 -25.58
CA ALA A 244 10.23 -21.55 -26.71
C ALA A 244 8.88 -20.96 -26.26
N GLU A 245 8.38 -21.33 -25.07
CA GLU A 245 7.09 -20.83 -24.56
C GLU A 245 7.18 -19.40 -24.04
N THR A 246 8.32 -19.00 -23.47
CA THR A 246 8.55 -17.63 -22.99
C THR A 246 8.46 -16.60 -24.12
N ALA A 247 8.83 -16.99 -25.35
CA ALA A 247 8.71 -16.13 -26.53
C ALA A 247 7.26 -15.98 -27.03
N ARG A 248 6.41 -17.00 -26.86
CA ARG A 248 4.97 -16.92 -27.23
C ARG A 248 4.18 -16.00 -26.30
N LEU A 249 4.58 -15.92 -25.03
CA LEU A 249 3.96 -15.01 -24.05
C LEU A 249 4.35 -13.54 -24.28
N ALA A 250 5.52 -13.28 -24.89
CA ALA A 250 5.91 -11.92 -25.29
C ALA A 250 5.19 -11.42 -26.57
N SER A 251 4.60 -12.31 -27.37
CA SER A 251 3.88 -11.97 -28.61
C SER A 251 2.37 -11.76 -28.46
N SER A 252 1.78 -11.94 -27.27
CA SER A 252 0.34 -11.74 -27.06
C SER A 252 -0.07 -10.26 -26.85
N ALA A 253 0.89 -9.34 -26.87
CA ALA A 253 0.63 -7.91 -27.00
C ALA A 253 0.49 -7.51 -28.48
N GLY A 254 -0.70 -7.71 -29.06
CA GLY A 254 -1.13 -7.00 -30.27
C GLY A 254 -1.49 -7.88 -31.46
N GLY A 255 -2.79 -8.17 -31.58
CA GLY A 255 -3.40 -8.67 -32.80
C GLY A 255 -4.89 -8.92 -32.60
N ARG A 256 -5.71 -7.92 -32.92
CA ARG A 256 -7.13 -8.10 -33.31
C ARG A 256 -7.20 -7.88 -34.83
N PRO A 257 -8.19 -8.41 -35.57
CA PRO A 257 -9.58 -8.69 -35.16
C PRO A 257 -9.82 -10.04 -34.50
#